data_AF-A0A9N9TKN5-F1
#
_entry.id   AF-A0A9N9TKN5-F1
#
_cell.length_a   1.000
_cell.length_b   1.000
_cell.length_c   1.000
_cell.angle_alpha   90.00
_cell.angle_beta   90.00
_cell.angle_gamma   90.00
#
_symmetry.space_group_name_H-M   'P 1'
#
loop_
_entity.id
_entity.type
_entity.pdbx_description
1 polymer ?
#
loop_
_entity_poly.entity_id
_entity_poly.type
_entity_poly.pdbx_seq_one_letter_code
_entity_poly.pdbx_strand_id
1 'polypeptide(L)'
;MFSVFFYYLLSFLVDSDKQQWNAFKTEFNKSYDSIDDARRFNIFKENINNIQNHNIKFKNGEVTYEQDINRFADLTDDEFTAYYGLYNRSVPIKYYRNATINEPKSSDNSTDDFLDWRISGGITPPKDQGQCGSCYVFSAMANIEYHQFLETGQLISFSEQYVIDCFNSFYKGANNNSCGGGFPVNVFIFAYSHGIHLESNYPYVGKQNACQNISEPASNVSYSELEIVMGSDETIKEGLKQHGPLTTCFAVSADWRFYKSGVWYHDECAQASNHCVLVVGYGSENGNDYWLIKNSWGPDWGDNGYIKIARNVHENYCGFKSGLYLIDENE
;
A
#
# COMPACT_ATOMS: atom_id res chain seq x y z
N MET A 1 -16.94 -33.90 38.49
CA MET A 1 -17.72 -33.67 37.25
C MET A 1 -17.23 -32.48 36.42
N PHE A 2 -16.64 -31.43 37.01
CA PHE A 2 -16.10 -30.27 36.27
C PHE A 2 -14.91 -30.57 35.33
N SER A 3 -14.05 -31.53 35.68
CA SER A 3 -12.85 -31.85 34.88
C SER A 3 -13.18 -32.43 33.50
N VAL A 4 -14.18 -33.32 33.40
CA VAL A 4 -14.52 -34.00 32.15
C VAL A 4 -15.13 -33.02 31.12
N PHE A 5 -16.00 -32.10 31.56
CA PHE A 5 -16.58 -31.06 30.70
C PHE A 5 -15.52 -30.10 30.16
N PHE A 6 -14.53 -29.74 30.97
CA PHE A 6 -13.42 -28.88 30.56
C PHE A 6 -12.54 -29.54 29.49
N TYR A 7 -12.25 -30.85 29.65
CA TYR A 7 -11.51 -31.63 28.65
C TYR A 7 -12.26 -31.76 27.31
N TYR A 8 -13.58 -31.97 27.34
CA TYR A 8 -14.39 -32.01 26.12
C TYR A 8 -14.41 -30.64 25.43
N LEU A 9 -14.62 -29.55 26.16
CA LEU A 9 -14.62 -28.21 25.57
C LEU A 9 -13.25 -27.86 24.94
N LEU A 10 -12.15 -28.18 25.63
CA LEU A 10 -10.80 -27.95 25.09
C LEU A 10 -10.54 -28.79 23.82
N SER A 11 -10.95 -30.06 23.80
CA SER A 11 -10.76 -30.91 22.62
C SER A 11 -11.58 -30.44 21.41
N PHE A 12 -12.84 -30.05 21.62
CA PHE A 12 -13.66 -29.44 20.56
C PHE A 12 -13.06 -28.14 20.00
N LEU A 13 -12.51 -27.26 20.85
CA LEU A 13 -11.86 -26.03 20.41
C LEU A 13 -10.57 -26.32 19.63
N VAL A 14 -9.74 -27.25 20.12
CA VAL A 14 -8.50 -27.68 19.42
C VAL A 14 -8.81 -28.31 18.06
N ASP A 15 -9.90 -29.06 17.94
CA ASP A 15 -10.34 -29.64 16.67
C ASP A 15 -10.86 -28.59 15.69
N SER A 16 -11.55 -27.54 16.19
CA SER A 16 -11.96 -26.39 15.37
C SER A 16 -10.76 -25.59 14.84
N ASP A 17 -9.78 -25.29 15.69
CA ASP A 17 -8.58 -24.53 15.30
C ASP A 17 -7.79 -25.26 14.21
N LYS A 18 -7.62 -26.59 14.35
CA LYS A 18 -6.94 -27.42 13.35
C LYS A 18 -7.68 -27.46 12.01
N GLN A 19 -9.01 -27.46 12.03
CA GLN A 19 -9.81 -27.39 10.80
C GLN A 19 -9.59 -26.05 10.09
N GLN A 20 -9.64 -24.94 10.83
CA GLN A 20 -9.37 -23.61 10.27
C GLN A 20 -7.93 -23.50 9.75
N TRP A 21 -6.95 -24.07 10.45
CA TRP A 21 -5.56 -24.12 9.98
C TRP A 21 -5.40 -24.88 8.66
N ASN A 22 -6.03 -26.05 8.54
CA ASN A 22 -5.98 -26.82 7.31
C ASN A 22 -6.70 -26.11 6.14
N ALA A 23 -7.81 -25.44 6.42
CA ALA A 23 -8.50 -24.61 5.44
C ALA A 23 -7.62 -23.44 4.98
N PHE A 24 -7.04 -22.69 5.92
CA PHE A 24 -6.10 -21.61 5.65
C PHE A 24 -4.92 -22.07 4.78
N LYS A 25 -4.29 -23.20 5.13
CA LYS A 25 -3.19 -23.75 4.34
C LYS A 25 -3.61 -24.11 2.91
N THR A 26 -4.80 -24.65 2.76
CA THR A 26 -5.34 -25.03 1.44
C THR A 26 -5.65 -23.78 0.61
N GLU A 27 -6.32 -22.80 1.22
CA GLU A 27 -6.73 -21.55 0.57
C GLU A 27 -5.53 -20.72 0.09
N PHE A 28 -4.52 -20.55 0.94
CA PHE A 28 -3.34 -19.73 0.64
C PHE A 28 -2.14 -20.55 0.17
N ASN A 29 -2.36 -21.81 -0.23
CA ASN A 29 -1.36 -22.73 -0.76
C ASN A 29 -0.07 -22.80 0.10
N LYS A 30 -0.25 -22.92 1.43
CA LYS A 30 0.84 -22.94 2.40
C LYS A 30 1.31 -24.36 2.68
N SER A 31 2.63 -24.55 2.71
CA SER A 31 3.28 -25.81 3.06
C SER A 31 4.49 -25.54 3.94
N TYR A 32 4.62 -26.31 5.02
CA TYR A 32 5.70 -26.18 6.01
C TYR A 32 6.27 -27.55 6.36
N ASP A 33 7.50 -27.58 6.87
CA ASP A 33 7.99 -28.77 7.56
C ASP A 33 7.28 -28.94 8.92
N SER A 34 7.46 -30.09 9.56
CA SER A 34 6.72 -30.40 10.79
C SER A 34 7.01 -29.45 11.96
N ILE A 35 8.21 -28.88 12.03
CA ILE A 35 8.60 -27.98 13.13
C ILE A 35 7.99 -26.60 12.87
N ASP A 36 8.12 -26.10 11.65
CA ASP A 36 7.53 -24.82 11.26
C ASP A 36 6.00 -24.88 11.24
N ASP A 37 5.36 -25.99 10.86
CA ASP A 37 3.88 -26.11 10.87
C ASP A 37 3.31 -25.88 12.27
N ALA A 38 3.94 -26.46 13.31
CA ALA A 38 3.52 -26.27 14.69
C ALA A 38 3.69 -24.82 15.16
N ARG A 39 4.79 -24.17 14.77
CA ARG A 39 5.04 -22.74 15.08
C ARG A 39 4.03 -21.85 14.38
N ARG A 40 3.84 -22.03 13.08
CA ARG A 40 2.91 -21.28 12.23
C ARG A 40 1.47 -21.44 12.69
N PHE A 41 1.08 -22.64 13.12
CA PHE A 41 -0.24 -22.90 13.68
C PHE A 41 -0.51 -22.09 14.97
N ASN A 42 0.48 -21.98 15.86
CA ASN A 42 0.33 -21.18 17.08
C ASN A 42 0.16 -19.68 16.77
N ILE A 43 0.96 -19.16 15.83
CA ILE A 43 0.85 -17.76 15.36
C ILE A 43 -0.53 -17.53 14.72
N PHE A 44 -0.95 -18.43 13.84
CA PHE A 44 -2.27 -18.40 13.22
C PHE A 44 -3.38 -18.33 14.27
N LYS A 45 -3.36 -19.22 15.25
CA LYS A 45 -4.36 -19.24 16.31
C LYS A 45 -4.45 -17.92 17.08
N GLU A 46 -3.32 -17.32 17.42
CA GLU A 46 -3.28 -16.02 18.10
C GLU A 46 -3.90 -14.92 17.24
N ASN A 47 -3.51 -14.83 15.96
CA ASN A 47 -4.03 -13.85 15.02
C ASN A 47 -5.55 -14.01 14.80
N ILE A 48 -6.05 -15.25 14.64
CA ILE A 48 -7.49 -15.52 14.49
C ILE A 48 -8.28 -15.09 15.72
N ASN A 49 -7.77 -15.36 16.92
CA ASN A 49 -8.42 -14.90 18.15
C ASN A 49 -8.51 -13.36 18.20
N ASN A 50 -7.46 -12.66 17.78
CA ASN A 50 -7.45 -11.20 17.71
C ASN A 50 -8.47 -10.68 16.69
N ILE A 51 -8.52 -11.26 15.49
CA ILE A 51 -9.50 -10.93 14.43
C ILE A 51 -10.93 -11.16 14.94
N GLN A 52 -11.20 -12.29 15.59
CA GLN A 52 -12.52 -12.59 16.12
C GLN A 52 -12.96 -11.59 17.20
N ASN A 53 -12.06 -11.23 18.12
CA ASN A 53 -12.33 -10.22 19.15
C ASN A 53 -12.56 -8.83 18.55
N HIS A 54 -11.79 -8.44 17.53
CA HIS A 54 -12.02 -7.21 16.77
C HIS A 54 -13.39 -7.22 16.09
N ASN A 55 -13.75 -8.31 15.42
CA ASN A 55 -15.02 -8.41 14.70
C ASN A 55 -16.25 -8.48 15.64
N ILE A 56 -16.09 -8.88 16.90
CA ILE A 56 -17.13 -8.73 17.92
C ILE A 56 -17.36 -7.24 18.20
N LYS A 57 -16.29 -6.45 18.39
CA LYS A 57 -16.39 -4.98 18.56
C LYS A 57 -17.04 -4.32 17.36
N PHE A 58 -16.66 -4.73 16.14
CA PHE A 58 -17.25 -4.21 14.91
C PHE A 58 -18.76 -4.46 14.85
N LYS A 59 -19.21 -5.68 15.17
CA LYS A 59 -20.65 -6.03 15.23
C LYS A 59 -21.42 -5.25 16.29
N ASN A 60 -20.75 -4.83 17.36
CA ASN A 60 -21.33 -3.99 18.41
C ASN A 60 -21.29 -2.48 18.07
N GLY A 61 -20.67 -2.09 16.94
CA GLY A 61 -20.49 -0.68 16.57
C GLY A 61 -19.42 0.05 17.38
N GLU A 62 -18.53 -0.68 18.05
CA GLU A 62 -17.45 -0.10 18.87
C GLU A 62 -16.22 0.29 18.04
N VAL A 63 -16.09 -0.24 16.82
CA VAL A 63 -15.05 0.09 15.83
C VAL A 63 -15.67 0.19 14.44
N THR A 64 -15.00 0.89 13.52
CA THR A 64 -15.54 1.29 12.21
C THR A 64 -15.12 0.40 11.04
N TYR A 65 -14.34 -0.66 11.29
CA TYR A 65 -13.84 -1.55 10.26
C TYR A 65 -13.86 -3.02 10.69
N GLU A 66 -13.91 -3.91 9.72
CA GLU A 66 -13.86 -5.36 9.90
C GLU A 66 -12.48 -5.89 9.51
N GLN A 67 -12.06 -6.98 10.15
CA GLN A 67 -10.88 -7.75 9.80
C GLN A 67 -11.23 -9.12 9.21
N ASP A 68 -10.35 -9.69 8.40
CA ASP A 68 -10.49 -11.07 7.92
C ASP A 68 -9.19 -11.86 7.99
N ILE A 69 -9.35 -13.18 7.91
CA ILE A 69 -8.25 -14.10 7.65
C ILE A 69 -7.74 -13.82 6.24
N ASN A 70 -6.45 -13.56 6.12
CA ASN A 70 -5.77 -13.47 4.84
C ASN A 70 -4.44 -14.23 4.90
N ARG A 71 -3.71 -14.27 3.79
CA ARG A 71 -2.43 -14.98 3.63
C ARG A 71 -1.33 -14.61 4.64
N PHE A 72 -1.51 -13.54 5.43
CA PHE A 72 -0.57 -13.10 6.47
C PHE A 72 -0.93 -13.62 7.87
N ALA A 73 -2.01 -14.39 8.02
CA ALA A 73 -2.48 -14.89 9.32
C ALA A 73 -1.48 -15.82 10.01
N ASP A 74 -0.51 -16.40 9.31
CA ASP A 74 0.55 -17.24 9.88
C ASP A 74 1.84 -16.48 10.24
N LEU A 75 1.84 -15.14 10.14
CA LEU A 75 3.02 -14.29 10.40
C LEU A 75 2.92 -13.60 11.77
N THR A 76 4.07 -13.35 12.40
CA THR A 76 4.16 -12.37 13.51
C THR A 76 4.21 -10.94 12.96
N ASP A 77 4.04 -9.94 13.83
CA ASP A 77 4.21 -8.53 13.43
C ASP A 77 5.63 -8.25 12.95
N ASP A 78 6.64 -8.81 13.60
CA ASP A 78 8.05 -8.71 13.19
C ASP A 78 8.29 -9.32 11.80
N GLU A 79 7.74 -10.50 11.54
CA GLU A 79 7.84 -11.14 10.21
C GLU A 79 7.11 -10.33 9.14
N PHE A 80 6.01 -9.65 9.50
CA PHE A 80 5.25 -8.81 8.58
C PHE A 80 6.00 -7.52 8.19
N THR A 81 6.96 -7.06 8.99
CA THR A 81 7.75 -5.86 8.63
C THR A 81 8.54 -6.00 7.33
N ALA A 82 8.81 -7.23 6.86
CA ALA A 82 9.45 -7.48 5.57
C ALA A 82 8.60 -7.05 4.36
N TYR A 83 7.30 -6.82 4.55
CA TYR A 83 6.38 -6.29 3.53
C TYR A 83 6.35 -4.75 3.52
N TYR A 84 7.06 -4.11 4.45
CA TYR A 84 7.27 -2.68 4.45
C TYR A 84 8.52 -2.34 3.61
N GLY A 85 8.49 -1.19 2.93
CA GLY A 85 9.52 -0.83 1.96
C GLY A 85 9.99 0.61 2.04
N LEU A 86 9.61 1.37 3.07
CA LEU A 86 10.10 2.72 3.24
C LEU A 86 11.40 2.71 4.05
N TYR A 87 12.48 3.18 3.45
CA TYR A 87 13.77 3.35 4.11
C TYR A 87 14.18 4.81 4.09
N ASN A 88 14.23 5.44 5.26
CA ASN A 88 14.52 6.87 5.38
C ASN A 88 16.03 7.12 5.44
N ARG A 89 16.65 7.35 4.28
CA ARG A 89 17.90 8.09 4.18
C ARG A 89 17.71 9.24 3.22
N SER A 90 17.92 10.44 3.74
CA SER A 90 17.66 11.73 3.09
C SER A 90 18.07 11.75 1.62
N VAL A 91 17.12 12.05 0.75
CA VAL A 91 17.41 12.38 -0.65
C VAL A 91 18.07 13.77 -0.66
N PRO A 92 19.22 13.94 -1.33
CA PRO A 92 19.84 15.24 -1.46
C PRO A 92 18.89 16.24 -2.13
N ILE A 93 18.68 17.40 -1.50
CA ILE A 93 17.74 18.44 -1.93
C ILE A 93 17.95 18.91 -3.39
N LYS A 94 19.15 18.71 -3.94
CA LYS A 94 19.52 19.09 -5.31
C LYS A 94 18.67 18.46 -6.42
N TYR A 95 17.91 17.41 -6.13
CA TYR A 95 17.01 16.74 -7.09
C TYR A 95 15.57 17.26 -7.04
N TYR A 96 15.20 18.09 -6.05
CA TYR A 96 13.90 18.79 -5.97
C TYR A 96 13.84 20.05 -6.84
N ARG A 97 14.66 20.16 -7.89
CA ARG A 97 14.76 21.39 -8.70
C ARG A 97 13.44 21.78 -9.39
N ASN A 98 12.52 20.81 -9.54
CA ASN A 98 11.17 20.98 -10.06
C ASN A 98 10.13 20.44 -9.04
N ALA A 99 10.36 20.60 -7.75
CA ALA A 99 9.32 20.36 -6.75
C ALA A 99 9.00 21.69 -6.09
N THR A 100 7.91 22.31 -6.50
CA THR A 100 7.31 23.39 -5.74
C THR A 100 6.54 22.82 -4.55
N ILE A 101 6.52 23.58 -3.47
CA ILE A 101 5.59 23.36 -2.37
C ILE A 101 4.46 24.33 -2.68
N ASN A 102 3.38 23.83 -3.25
CA ASN A 102 2.17 24.62 -3.42
C ASN A 102 1.16 24.21 -2.36
N GLU A 103 0.41 25.20 -1.89
CA GLU A 103 -0.87 24.97 -1.25
C GLU A 103 -1.93 25.20 -2.33
N PRO A 104 -2.57 24.15 -2.87
CA PRO A 104 -3.71 24.29 -3.77
C PRO A 104 -4.70 25.28 -3.16
N LYS A 105 -4.98 26.38 -3.87
CA LYS A 105 -5.93 27.39 -3.38
C LYS A 105 -7.33 26.81 -3.50
N SER A 106 -8.10 26.81 -2.41
CA SER A 106 -9.52 26.45 -2.45
C SER A 106 -10.24 27.45 -3.37
N SER A 107 -10.55 27.01 -4.59
CA SER A 107 -11.26 27.86 -5.55
C SER A 107 -12.75 27.55 -5.61
N ASP A 108 -13.20 26.52 -4.89
CA ASP A 108 -14.56 26.03 -5.01
C ASP A 108 -15.20 25.74 -3.65
N ASN A 109 -16.39 26.33 -3.42
CA ASN A 109 -17.28 26.00 -2.31
C ASN A 109 -18.06 24.70 -2.61
N SER A 110 -17.53 23.81 -3.47
CA SER A 110 -18.20 22.58 -3.85
C SER A 110 -18.13 21.56 -2.71
N THR A 111 -19.32 21.10 -2.34
CA THR A 111 -19.61 20.12 -1.31
C THR A 111 -19.41 18.69 -1.82
N ASP A 112 -18.62 18.49 -2.89
CA ASP A 112 -18.31 17.14 -3.35
C ASP A 112 -17.40 16.47 -2.31
N ASP A 113 -18.06 15.75 -1.42
CA ASP A 113 -17.49 14.94 -0.34
C ASP A 113 -17.07 13.56 -0.84
N PHE A 114 -17.01 13.36 -2.16
CA PHE A 114 -16.64 12.09 -2.78
C PHE A 114 -15.80 12.31 -4.04
N LEU A 115 -14.68 11.61 -4.12
CA LEU A 115 -13.84 11.49 -5.30
C LEU A 115 -13.32 10.06 -5.39
N ASP A 116 -13.36 9.46 -6.58
CA ASP A 116 -12.81 8.12 -6.82
C ASP A 116 -12.25 8.04 -8.24
N TRP A 117 -10.93 8.15 -8.36
CA TRP A 117 -10.23 8.07 -9.64
C TRP A 117 -10.28 6.69 -10.29
N ARG A 118 -10.74 5.64 -9.59
CA ARG A 118 -10.99 4.35 -10.24
C ARG A 118 -12.11 4.46 -11.28
N ILE A 119 -13.06 5.37 -11.08
CA ILE A 119 -14.20 5.58 -11.98
C ILE A 119 -13.75 6.14 -13.34
N SER A 120 -12.63 6.88 -13.41
CA SER A 120 -12.09 7.38 -14.68
C SER A 120 -11.46 6.29 -15.55
N GLY A 121 -11.18 5.11 -14.98
CA GLY A 121 -10.59 3.97 -15.68
C GLY A 121 -9.06 3.98 -15.75
N GLY A 122 -8.39 5.01 -15.22
CA GLY A 122 -6.92 5.15 -15.27
C GLY A 122 -6.15 4.43 -14.17
N ILE A 123 -6.83 3.84 -13.19
CA ILE A 123 -6.18 3.12 -12.09
C ILE A 123 -6.04 1.64 -12.46
N THR A 124 -4.81 1.16 -12.62
CA THR A 124 -4.53 -0.27 -12.85
C THR A 124 -5.03 -1.15 -11.69
N PRO A 125 -5.29 -2.45 -11.88
CA PRO A 125 -5.61 -3.35 -10.79
C PRO A 125 -4.54 -3.35 -9.67
N PRO A 126 -4.90 -3.58 -8.40
CA PRO A 126 -3.92 -3.77 -7.33
C PRO A 126 -2.95 -4.91 -7.64
N LYS A 127 -1.66 -4.61 -7.50
CA LYS A 127 -0.56 -5.56 -7.69
C LYS A 127 -0.08 -6.08 -6.33
N ASP A 128 0.89 -6.99 -6.37
CA ASP A 128 1.42 -7.66 -5.19
C ASP A 128 2.95 -7.57 -5.13
N GLN A 129 3.47 -6.84 -4.14
CA GLN A 129 4.91 -6.71 -3.89
C GLN A 129 5.53 -7.96 -3.25
N GLY A 130 4.72 -8.86 -2.68
CA GLY A 130 5.23 -10.01 -1.92
C GLY A 130 6.26 -9.63 -0.84
N GLN A 131 7.24 -10.51 -0.62
CA GLN A 131 8.28 -10.34 0.41
C GLN A 131 9.46 -9.46 -0.05
N CYS A 132 9.16 -8.38 -0.76
CA CYS A 132 10.11 -7.39 -1.20
C CYS A 132 9.61 -6.02 -0.75
N GLY A 133 10.41 -5.29 0.04
CA GLY A 133 10.11 -3.94 0.52
C GLY A 133 10.16 -2.92 -0.62
N SER A 134 9.22 -3.02 -1.55
CA SER A 134 9.16 -2.28 -2.81
C SER A 134 7.90 -1.44 -2.95
N CYS A 135 7.12 -1.27 -1.87
CA CYS A 135 5.92 -0.42 -1.82
C CYS A 135 6.13 0.98 -2.42
N TYR A 136 7.33 1.56 -2.24
CA TYR A 136 7.69 2.86 -2.80
C TYR A 136 7.73 2.86 -4.34
N VAL A 137 8.08 1.74 -4.96
CA VAL A 137 8.05 1.54 -6.42
C VAL A 137 6.61 1.41 -6.89
N PHE A 138 5.83 0.52 -6.26
CA PHE A 138 4.42 0.31 -6.62
C PHE A 138 3.58 1.58 -6.48
N SER A 139 3.78 2.34 -5.40
CA SER A 139 3.07 3.59 -5.15
C SER A 139 3.39 4.66 -6.22
N ALA A 140 4.66 4.80 -6.61
CA ALA A 140 5.05 5.75 -7.66
C ALA A 140 4.63 5.28 -9.06
N MET A 141 4.82 3.99 -9.37
CA MET A 141 4.42 3.41 -10.66
C MET A 141 2.92 3.55 -10.88
N ALA A 142 2.08 3.25 -9.89
CA ALA A 142 0.63 3.39 -10.03
C ALA A 142 0.18 4.85 -10.28
N ASN A 143 0.95 5.84 -9.81
CA ASN A 143 0.74 7.25 -10.11
C ASN A 143 1.12 7.57 -11.56
N ILE A 144 2.32 7.16 -11.98
CA ILE A 144 2.81 7.32 -13.36
C ILE A 144 1.86 6.64 -14.37
N GLU A 145 1.36 5.44 -14.07
CA GLU A 145 0.41 4.71 -14.91
C GLU A 145 -0.89 5.51 -15.12
N TYR A 146 -1.39 6.20 -14.08
CA TYR A 146 -2.58 7.04 -14.17
C TYR A 146 -2.37 8.25 -15.10
N HIS A 147 -1.27 8.96 -14.94
CA HIS A 147 -0.96 10.12 -15.79
C HIS A 147 -0.68 9.71 -17.23
N GLN A 148 -0.01 8.58 -17.43
CA GLN A 148 0.15 8.02 -18.77
C GLN A 148 -1.20 7.67 -19.42
N PHE A 149 -2.16 7.19 -18.62
CA PHE A 149 -3.53 6.96 -19.09
C PHE A 149 -4.22 8.27 -19.47
N LEU A 150 -4.05 9.36 -18.72
CA LEU A 150 -4.62 10.67 -19.08
C LEU A 150 -4.09 11.16 -20.43
N GLU A 151 -2.80 11.00 -20.70
CA GLU A 151 -2.18 11.43 -21.95
C GLU A 151 -2.56 10.55 -23.15
N THR A 152 -2.66 9.23 -22.95
CA THR A 152 -2.73 8.27 -24.06
C THR A 152 -4.10 7.62 -24.22
N GLY A 153 -4.95 7.66 -23.20
CA GLY A 153 -6.18 6.89 -23.09
C GLY A 153 -5.96 5.38 -22.95
N GLN A 154 -4.72 4.92 -22.76
CA GLN A 154 -4.39 3.49 -22.65
C GLN A 154 -4.03 3.13 -21.21
N LEU A 155 -4.65 2.07 -20.69
CA LEU A 155 -4.31 1.55 -19.37
C LEU A 155 -3.03 0.72 -19.50
N ILE A 156 -1.90 1.35 -19.16
CA ILE A 156 -0.57 0.77 -19.27
C ILE A 156 -0.14 0.23 -17.90
N SER A 157 0.47 -0.95 -17.88
CA SER A 157 1.10 -1.50 -16.68
C SER A 157 2.61 -1.48 -16.83
N PHE A 158 3.27 -0.69 -15.99
CA PHE A 158 4.72 -0.54 -15.96
C PHE A 158 5.38 -1.54 -15.02
N SER A 159 6.65 -1.85 -15.30
CA SER A 159 7.46 -2.82 -14.57
C SER A 159 8.08 -2.20 -13.32
N GLU A 160 7.58 -2.59 -12.15
CA GLU A 160 8.27 -2.31 -10.89
C GLU A 160 9.63 -3.00 -10.83
N GLN A 161 9.74 -4.19 -11.42
CA GLN A 161 10.96 -5.00 -11.39
C GLN A 161 12.14 -4.31 -12.07
N TYR A 162 11.88 -3.61 -13.18
CA TYR A 162 12.92 -2.88 -13.88
C TYR A 162 13.56 -1.83 -12.98
N VAL A 163 12.76 -1.09 -12.21
CA VAL A 163 13.28 -0.11 -11.25
C VAL A 163 14.09 -0.80 -10.14
N ILE A 164 13.58 -1.90 -9.60
CA ILE A 164 14.23 -2.68 -8.53
C ILE A 164 15.61 -3.17 -8.96
N ASP A 165 15.72 -3.70 -10.18
CA ASP A 165 16.96 -4.31 -10.69
C ASP A 165 17.95 -3.27 -11.24
N CYS A 166 17.44 -2.22 -11.90
CA CYS A 166 18.27 -1.32 -12.70
C CYS A 166 18.62 0.01 -12.05
N PHE A 167 17.87 0.51 -11.06
CA PHE A 167 18.13 1.82 -10.47
C PHE A 167 19.60 2.03 -10.08
N ASN A 168 20.20 1.04 -9.41
CA ASN A 168 21.58 1.11 -8.93
C ASN A 168 22.64 1.02 -10.05
N SER A 169 22.27 0.49 -11.22
CA SER A 169 23.13 0.49 -12.41
C SER A 169 23.28 1.89 -13.00
N PHE A 170 22.22 2.70 -12.95
CA PHE A 170 22.20 4.09 -13.43
C PHE A 170 22.73 5.08 -12.38
N TYR A 171 22.42 4.86 -11.11
CA TYR A 171 22.79 5.77 -10.02
C TYR A 171 23.75 5.10 -9.02
N LYS A 172 24.98 4.82 -9.48
CA LYS A 172 26.01 4.20 -8.62
C LYS A 172 26.24 5.02 -7.35
N GLY A 173 26.07 4.39 -6.19
CA GLY A 173 26.25 5.02 -4.89
C GLY A 173 25.06 5.84 -4.40
N ALA A 174 23.93 5.85 -5.13
CA ALA A 174 22.67 6.38 -4.62
C ALA A 174 22.00 5.39 -3.65
N ASN A 175 21.27 5.92 -2.67
CA ASN A 175 20.66 5.16 -1.58
C ASN A 175 19.31 4.55 -1.99
N ASN A 176 19.29 3.64 -2.97
CA ASN A 176 18.13 2.79 -3.23
C ASN A 176 18.50 1.34 -2.93
N ASN A 177 17.82 0.73 -1.95
CA ASN A 177 18.11 -0.63 -1.51
C ASN A 177 17.24 -1.68 -2.21
N SER A 178 16.57 -1.34 -3.32
CA SER A 178 15.75 -2.26 -4.09
C SER A 178 14.66 -2.88 -3.21
N CYS A 179 14.73 -4.17 -2.85
CA CYS A 179 13.80 -4.80 -1.89
C CYS A 179 14.06 -4.43 -0.41
N GLY A 180 15.19 -3.80 -0.09
CA GLY A 180 15.49 -3.24 1.22
C GLY A 180 14.91 -1.84 1.43
N GLY A 181 14.09 -1.36 0.50
CA GLY A 181 13.37 -0.10 0.59
C GLY A 181 13.99 1.08 -0.14
N GLY A 182 13.17 2.11 -0.30
CA GLY A 182 13.49 3.32 -1.03
C GLY A 182 12.47 4.42 -0.78
N PHE A 183 12.52 5.47 -1.60
CA PHE A 183 11.59 6.59 -1.54
C PHE A 183 10.95 6.83 -2.91
N PRO A 184 9.64 7.12 -3.00
CA PRO A 184 8.94 7.25 -4.28
C PRO A 184 9.57 8.29 -5.23
N VAL A 185 10.12 9.40 -4.71
CA VAL A 185 10.76 10.45 -5.53
C VAL A 185 11.86 9.88 -6.46
N ASN A 186 12.60 8.89 -6.00
CA ASN A 186 13.67 8.27 -6.79
C ASN A 186 13.10 7.54 -8.01
N VAL A 187 11.90 6.99 -7.88
CA VAL A 187 11.21 6.23 -8.92
C VAL A 187 10.71 7.18 -9.99
N PHE A 188 10.09 8.30 -9.62
CA PHE A 188 9.70 9.35 -10.57
C PHE A 188 10.90 9.89 -11.37
N ILE A 189 12.00 10.24 -10.67
CA ILE A 189 13.22 10.73 -11.33
C ILE A 189 13.82 9.68 -12.28
N PHE A 190 13.85 8.41 -11.86
CA PHE A 190 14.35 7.33 -12.70
C PHE A 190 13.48 7.16 -13.95
N ALA A 191 12.16 7.12 -13.78
CA ALA A 191 11.20 6.98 -14.87
C ALA A 191 11.32 8.12 -15.89
N TYR A 192 11.40 9.37 -15.41
CA TYR A 192 11.59 10.54 -16.26
C TYR A 192 12.92 10.51 -17.02
N SER A 193 14.01 10.10 -16.36
CA SER A 193 15.36 10.16 -16.95
C SER A 193 15.67 9.01 -17.90
N HIS A 194 15.07 7.85 -17.69
CA HIS A 194 15.48 6.59 -18.34
C HIS A 194 14.32 5.82 -18.99
N GLY A 195 13.08 6.26 -18.78
CA GLY A 195 11.89 5.51 -19.18
C GLY A 195 11.66 4.26 -18.32
N ILE A 196 10.53 3.61 -18.54
CA ILE A 196 10.14 2.38 -17.85
C ILE A 196 9.63 1.34 -18.86
N HIS A 197 10.04 0.08 -18.70
CA HIS A 197 9.49 -1.01 -19.49
C HIS A 197 8.12 -1.44 -18.99
N LEU A 198 7.34 -2.05 -19.89
CA LEU A 198 6.06 -2.65 -19.52
C LEU A 198 6.26 -3.86 -18.62
N GLU A 199 5.29 -4.12 -17.74
CA GLU A 199 5.23 -5.31 -16.90
C GLU A 199 5.27 -6.59 -17.75
N SER A 200 4.67 -6.57 -18.96
CA SER A 200 4.72 -7.70 -19.90
C SER A 200 6.12 -8.02 -20.43
N ASN A 201 7.03 -7.03 -20.45
CA ASN A 201 8.38 -7.18 -21.00
C ASN A 201 9.41 -7.46 -19.91
N TYR A 202 9.16 -6.97 -18.69
CA TYR A 202 10.01 -7.21 -17.52
C TYR A 202 9.14 -7.52 -16.29
N PRO A 203 8.65 -8.77 -16.15
CA PRO A 203 7.68 -9.10 -15.11
C PRO A 203 8.25 -9.02 -13.69
N TYR A 204 7.37 -8.72 -12.74
CA TYR A 204 7.66 -8.72 -11.32
C TYR A 204 7.96 -10.11 -10.76
N VAL A 205 9.04 -10.22 -10.00
CA VAL A 205 9.46 -11.49 -9.37
C VAL A 205 9.72 -11.39 -7.87
N GLY A 206 9.45 -10.23 -7.25
CA GLY A 206 9.48 -10.09 -5.79
C GLY A 206 10.86 -10.23 -5.14
N LYS A 207 11.93 -9.98 -5.90
CA LYS A 207 13.32 -9.96 -5.41
C LYS A 207 14.20 -9.15 -6.33
N GLN A 208 15.30 -8.60 -5.81
CA GLN A 208 16.31 -7.95 -6.64
C GLN A 208 17.11 -8.99 -7.44
N ASN A 209 17.19 -8.80 -8.76
CA ASN A 209 18.11 -9.50 -9.65
C ASN A 209 19.10 -8.52 -10.27
N ALA A 210 19.96 -9.03 -11.16
CA ALA A 210 20.78 -8.17 -12.00
C ALA A 210 19.90 -7.43 -13.03
N CYS A 211 20.20 -6.15 -13.25
CA CYS A 211 19.58 -5.37 -14.32
C CYS A 211 19.73 -6.07 -15.68
N GLN A 212 18.61 -6.38 -16.31
CA GLN A 212 18.59 -7.02 -17.62
C GLN A 212 18.51 -5.98 -18.74
N ASN A 213 19.32 -6.18 -19.77
CA ASN A 213 19.13 -5.48 -21.03
C ASN A 213 18.08 -6.24 -21.84
N ILE A 214 16.89 -5.64 -21.99
CA ILE A 214 15.84 -6.17 -22.84
C ILE A 214 15.80 -5.41 -24.18
N SER A 215 15.34 -6.06 -25.25
CA SER A 215 15.36 -5.52 -26.62
C SER A 215 14.31 -4.44 -26.86
N GLU A 216 13.18 -4.56 -26.19
CA GLU A 216 12.06 -3.65 -26.29
C GLU A 216 12.46 -2.32 -25.65
N PRO A 217 12.26 -1.18 -26.32
CA PRO A 217 12.61 0.11 -25.73
C PRO A 217 11.76 0.38 -24.48
N ALA A 218 12.35 1.10 -23.52
CA ALA A 218 11.59 1.64 -22.40
C ALA A 218 10.60 2.69 -22.92
N SER A 219 9.41 2.76 -22.32
CA SER A 219 8.45 3.81 -22.60
C SER A 219 8.94 5.10 -21.96
N ASN A 220 8.90 6.20 -22.71
CA ASN A 220 9.19 7.51 -22.14
C ASN A 220 8.09 7.89 -21.15
N VAL A 221 8.50 8.44 -20.01
CA VAL A 221 7.60 9.03 -19.03
C VAL A 221 7.89 10.53 -19.00
N SER A 222 6.89 11.34 -19.31
CA SER A 222 6.98 12.81 -19.28
C SER A 222 6.05 13.37 -18.21
N TYR A 223 6.47 14.47 -17.60
CA TYR A 223 5.66 15.30 -16.72
C TYR A 223 6.32 16.69 -16.62
N SER A 224 5.52 17.73 -16.42
CA SER A 224 6.05 19.09 -16.26
C SER A 224 6.72 19.26 -14.89
N GLU A 225 6.08 18.74 -13.85
CA GLU A 225 6.49 18.93 -12.48
C GLU A 225 6.20 17.71 -11.58
N LEU A 226 7.01 17.54 -10.55
CA LEU A 226 6.73 16.62 -9.45
C LEU A 226 6.53 17.45 -8.18
N GLU A 227 5.28 17.74 -7.85
CA GLU A 227 4.92 18.63 -6.74
C GLU A 227 4.95 17.87 -5.41
N ILE A 228 5.59 18.48 -4.39
CA ILE A 228 5.53 17.98 -3.01
C ILE A 228 4.47 18.77 -2.28
N VAL A 229 3.33 18.10 -2.02
CA VAL A 229 2.31 18.67 -1.15
C VAL A 229 2.68 18.39 0.30
N MET A 230 2.62 19.43 1.13
CA MET A 230 2.62 19.34 2.58
C MET A 230 1.49 20.22 3.08
N GLY A 231 0.58 19.69 3.89
CA GLY A 231 -0.54 20.49 4.34
C GLY A 231 -1.61 19.72 5.08
N SER A 232 -2.71 20.41 5.28
CA SER A 232 -3.93 19.85 5.88
C SER A 232 -4.57 18.80 4.97
N ASP A 233 -5.49 18.01 5.54
CA ASP A 233 -6.33 17.10 4.77
C ASP A 233 -7.11 17.84 3.67
N GLU A 234 -7.51 19.11 3.89
CA GLU A 234 -8.18 19.92 2.87
C GLU A 234 -7.24 20.28 1.71
N THR A 235 -5.99 20.64 2.01
CA THR A 235 -4.93 20.90 1.02
C THR A 235 -4.72 19.68 0.13
N ILE A 236 -4.67 18.50 0.74
CA ILE A 236 -4.53 17.23 0.03
C ILE A 236 -5.80 16.91 -0.78
N LYS A 237 -6.99 17.12 -0.21
CA LYS A 237 -8.28 16.91 -0.90
C LYS A 237 -8.36 17.73 -2.19
N GLU A 238 -7.97 19.01 -2.12
CA GLU A 238 -7.94 19.90 -3.28
C GLU A 238 -6.89 19.49 -4.32
N GLY A 239 -5.69 19.10 -3.87
CA GLY A 239 -4.67 18.57 -4.77
C GLY A 239 -5.13 17.30 -5.51
N LEU A 240 -5.86 16.40 -4.85
CA LEU A 240 -6.41 15.21 -5.50
C LEU A 240 -7.43 15.55 -6.60
N LYS A 241 -8.21 16.62 -6.43
CA LYS A 241 -9.15 17.11 -7.45
C LYS A 241 -8.41 17.71 -8.64
N GLN A 242 -7.34 18.46 -8.37
CA GLN A 242 -6.61 19.23 -9.39
C GLN A 242 -5.65 18.35 -10.18
N HIS A 243 -4.93 17.44 -9.52
CA HIS A 243 -3.78 16.76 -10.11
C HIS A 243 -3.93 15.24 -10.19
N GLY A 244 -5.04 14.67 -9.70
CA GLY A 244 -5.22 13.22 -9.70
C GLY A 244 -4.66 12.51 -8.46
N PRO A 245 -4.37 11.21 -8.53
CA PRO A 245 -3.90 10.40 -7.41
C PRO A 245 -2.61 10.90 -6.74
N LEU A 246 -2.52 10.72 -5.41
CA LEU A 246 -1.38 11.13 -4.60
C LEU A 246 -0.54 9.93 -4.18
N THR A 247 0.75 9.95 -4.50
CA THR A 247 1.70 9.01 -3.88
C THR A 247 2.07 9.50 -2.49
N THR A 248 1.84 8.69 -1.45
CA THR A 248 2.20 9.04 -0.07
C THR A 248 2.61 7.80 0.73
N CYS A 249 3.00 7.99 1.98
CA CYS A 249 3.39 6.91 2.88
C CYS A 249 2.78 7.09 4.27
N PHE A 250 2.29 5.98 4.82
CA PHE A 250 1.70 5.89 6.15
C PHE A 250 2.55 5.03 7.07
N ALA A 251 2.32 5.17 8.38
CA ALA A 251 2.79 4.29 9.42
C ALA A 251 1.78 3.15 9.59
N VAL A 252 2.11 2.00 9.00
CA VAL A 252 1.32 0.78 9.09
C VAL A 252 1.58 0.09 10.42
N SER A 253 0.48 -0.27 11.10
CA SER A 253 0.42 -1.05 12.33
C SER A 253 -0.08 -2.48 12.08
N ALA A 254 0.00 -3.33 13.11
CA ALA A 254 -0.32 -4.75 13.04
C ALA A 254 -1.77 -5.06 12.62
N ASP A 255 -2.72 -4.20 12.98
CA ASP A 255 -4.15 -4.34 12.70
C ASP A 255 -4.51 -3.99 11.24
N TRP A 256 -3.71 -3.14 10.60
CA TRP A 256 -3.82 -2.86 9.16
C TRP A 256 -3.65 -4.16 8.35
N ARG A 257 -2.72 -5.04 8.75
CA ARG A 257 -2.46 -6.33 8.10
C ARG A 257 -3.72 -7.15 7.82
N PHE A 258 -4.71 -7.12 8.71
CA PHE A 258 -5.93 -7.91 8.62
C PHE A 258 -7.16 -7.14 8.16
N TYR A 259 -7.00 -5.87 7.76
CA TYR A 259 -8.10 -5.07 7.24
C TYR A 259 -8.85 -5.81 6.13
N LYS A 260 -10.19 -5.74 6.19
CA LYS A 260 -11.11 -6.28 5.18
C LYS A 260 -11.94 -5.18 4.54
N SER A 261 -12.64 -4.40 5.36
CA SER A 261 -13.61 -3.40 4.90
C SER A 261 -13.96 -2.38 5.99
N GLY A 262 -14.66 -1.31 5.63
CA GLY A 262 -15.03 -0.21 6.53
C GLY A 262 -13.94 0.87 6.58
N VAL A 263 -14.10 1.86 7.46
CA VAL A 263 -13.12 2.95 7.62
C VAL A 263 -12.13 2.56 8.70
N TRP A 264 -10.91 2.22 8.28
CA TRP A 264 -9.84 1.88 9.20
C TRP A 264 -9.44 3.10 10.04
N TYR A 265 -9.33 2.87 11.34
CA TYR A 265 -8.97 3.86 12.33
C TYR A 265 -8.21 3.18 13.47
N HIS A 266 -7.17 3.85 13.95
CA HIS A 266 -6.38 3.47 15.11
C HIS A 266 -6.06 4.71 15.95
N ASP A 267 -6.23 4.64 17.28
CA ASP A 267 -6.02 5.78 18.18
C ASP A 267 -4.56 6.28 18.14
N GLU A 268 -3.61 5.34 18.16
CA GLU A 268 -2.18 5.63 18.22
C GLU A 268 -1.42 5.01 17.06
N CYS A 269 -1.07 5.83 16.07
CA CYS A 269 -0.14 5.41 15.02
C CYS A 269 1.26 5.94 15.30
N ALA A 270 2.27 5.18 14.86
CA ALA A 270 3.61 5.71 14.78
C ALA A 270 3.65 6.96 13.87
N GLN A 271 4.51 7.91 14.21
CA GLN A 271 4.64 9.16 13.43
C GLN A 271 5.56 8.99 12.22
N ALA A 272 6.43 7.98 12.25
CA ALA A 272 7.32 7.65 11.14
C ALA A 272 6.64 6.65 10.21
N SER A 273 6.36 7.07 8.98
CA SER A 273 5.82 6.19 7.95
C SER A 273 6.79 5.05 7.63
N ASN A 274 6.25 3.88 7.28
CA ASN A 274 6.99 2.68 6.93
C ASN A 274 6.52 2.04 5.59
N HIS A 275 5.39 2.49 5.05
CA HIS A 275 4.76 1.89 3.86
C HIS A 275 4.22 2.96 2.93
N CYS A 276 4.44 2.81 1.62
CA CYS A 276 3.98 3.77 0.62
C CYS A 276 2.87 3.19 -0.25
N VAL A 277 1.88 4.03 -0.52
CA VAL A 277 0.59 3.67 -1.13
C VAL A 277 0.14 4.79 -2.08
N LEU A 278 -0.94 4.57 -2.82
CA LEU A 278 -1.53 5.58 -3.69
C LEU A 278 -2.91 5.98 -3.15
N VAL A 279 -3.11 7.25 -2.82
CA VAL A 279 -4.44 7.80 -2.52
C VAL A 279 -5.13 8.06 -3.86
N VAL A 280 -6.25 7.39 -4.10
CA VAL A 280 -7.01 7.46 -5.36
C VAL A 280 -8.34 8.17 -5.20
N GLY A 281 -8.63 8.69 -4.02
CA GLY A 281 -9.90 9.34 -3.74
C GLY A 281 -10.16 9.57 -2.27
N TYR A 282 -11.38 10.00 -1.97
CA TYR A 282 -11.89 10.21 -0.62
C TYR A 282 -13.41 10.09 -0.61
N GLY A 283 -13.97 9.92 0.58
CA GLY A 283 -15.41 9.82 0.77
C GLY A 283 -15.82 9.99 2.23
N SER A 284 -17.08 9.68 2.51
CA SER A 284 -17.60 9.48 3.86
C SER A 284 -18.43 8.19 3.91
N GLU A 285 -18.29 7.41 4.98
CA GLU A 285 -19.05 6.18 5.22
C GLU A 285 -19.53 6.13 6.67
N ASN A 286 -20.86 6.07 6.85
CA ASN A 286 -21.50 6.06 8.17
C ASN A 286 -21.05 7.23 9.07
N GLY A 287 -20.80 8.41 8.47
CA GLY A 287 -20.33 9.61 9.16
C GLY A 287 -18.82 9.66 9.43
N ASN A 288 -18.05 8.68 8.93
CA ASN A 288 -16.59 8.67 9.01
C ASN A 288 -16.00 9.03 7.66
N ASP A 289 -15.30 10.16 7.61
CA ASP A 289 -14.56 10.58 6.43
C ASP A 289 -13.35 9.69 6.21
N TYR A 290 -13.02 9.41 4.94
CA TYR A 290 -11.90 8.55 4.60
C TYR A 290 -11.10 9.02 3.39
N TRP A 291 -9.84 8.63 3.38
CA TRP A 291 -9.00 8.49 2.19
C TRP A 291 -9.20 7.11 1.58
N LEU A 292 -9.39 7.04 0.27
CA LEU A 292 -9.45 5.79 -0.49
C LEU A 292 -8.07 5.48 -1.05
N ILE A 293 -7.50 4.35 -0.65
CA ILE A 293 -6.09 4.05 -0.88
C ILE A 293 -5.93 2.71 -1.61
N LYS A 294 -5.18 2.72 -2.70
CA LYS A 294 -4.70 1.52 -3.39
C LYS A 294 -3.44 1.01 -2.69
N ASN A 295 -3.49 -0.24 -2.25
CA ASN A 295 -2.35 -0.93 -1.65
C ASN A 295 -1.60 -1.79 -2.69
N SER A 296 -0.48 -2.39 -2.29
CA SER A 296 0.36 -3.26 -3.12
C SER A 296 0.55 -4.65 -2.52
N TRP A 297 -0.45 -5.15 -1.79
CA TRP A 297 -0.44 -6.47 -1.15
C TRP A 297 -1.37 -7.48 -1.82
N GLY A 298 -1.69 -7.26 -3.10
CA GLY A 298 -2.57 -8.12 -3.88
C GLY A 298 -4.05 -7.74 -3.78
N PRO A 299 -4.87 -8.18 -4.75
CA PRO A 299 -6.31 -7.93 -4.77
C PRO A 299 -7.08 -8.77 -3.75
N ASP A 300 -6.47 -9.82 -3.19
CA ASP A 300 -7.03 -10.68 -2.14
C ASP A 300 -6.93 -10.07 -0.74
N TRP A 301 -6.25 -8.94 -0.61
CA TRP A 301 -6.11 -8.21 0.66
C TRP A 301 -7.05 -7.00 0.72
N GLY A 302 -7.66 -6.73 1.87
CA GLY A 302 -8.55 -5.58 2.06
C GLY A 302 -9.80 -5.63 1.19
N ASP A 303 -10.29 -4.45 0.81
CA ASP A 303 -11.43 -4.33 -0.10
C ASP A 303 -10.89 -4.37 -1.55
N ASN A 304 -10.67 -5.58 -2.04
CA ASN A 304 -10.14 -5.83 -3.39
C ASN A 304 -8.80 -5.15 -3.67
N GLY A 305 -7.89 -5.13 -2.70
CA GLY A 305 -6.58 -4.46 -2.75
C GLY A 305 -6.59 -3.00 -2.31
N TYR A 306 -7.73 -2.50 -1.81
CA TYR A 306 -7.89 -1.14 -1.31
C TYR A 306 -8.16 -1.09 0.19
N ILE A 307 -7.92 0.07 0.78
CA ILE A 307 -8.28 0.40 2.16
C ILE A 307 -8.87 1.81 2.22
N LYS A 308 -9.86 1.98 3.09
CA LYS A 308 -10.34 3.30 3.52
C LYS A 308 -9.68 3.64 4.85
N ILE A 309 -8.95 4.74 4.92
CA ILE A 309 -8.31 5.22 6.16
C ILE A 309 -9.00 6.49 6.62
N ALA A 310 -9.27 6.60 7.92
CA ALA A 310 -9.90 7.78 8.51
C ALA A 310 -9.19 9.08 8.10
N ARG A 311 -9.99 10.06 7.69
CA ARG A 311 -9.58 11.43 7.32
C ARG A 311 -10.15 12.40 8.35
N ASN A 312 -9.56 13.59 8.46
CA ASN A 312 -9.92 14.66 9.37
C ASN A 312 -9.76 14.28 10.86
N VAL A 313 -8.77 13.44 11.18
CA VAL A 313 -8.50 12.99 12.56
C VAL A 313 -7.68 14.04 13.32
N HIS A 314 -6.42 14.23 12.92
CA HIS A 314 -5.52 15.29 13.37
C HIS A 314 -4.35 15.41 12.39
N GLU A 315 -3.54 16.47 12.50
CA GLU A 315 -2.35 16.62 11.66
C GLU A 315 -1.37 15.45 11.82
N ASN A 316 -0.76 15.01 10.70
CA ASN A 316 0.18 13.89 10.67
C ASN A 316 -0.39 12.55 11.18
N TYR A 317 -1.70 12.33 11.02
CA TYR A 317 -2.33 11.07 11.38
C TYR A 317 -1.64 9.89 10.67
N CYS A 318 -1.12 8.95 11.45
CA CYS A 318 -0.32 7.81 10.97
C CYS A 318 0.81 8.19 10.01
N GLY A 319 1.52 9.30 10.28
CA GLY A 319 2.66 9.74 9.46
C GLY A 319 2.26 10.39 8.13
N PHE A 320 0.97 10.54 7.86
CA PHE A 320 0.49 11.19 6.65
C PHE A 320 0.56 12.71 6.77
N LYS A 321 1.69 13.27 6.35
CA LYS A 321 1.96 14.72 6.35
C LYS A 321 2.21 15.30 4.96
N SER A 322 2.58 14.45 4.02
CA SER A 322 3.06 14.88 2.71
C SER A 322 2.84 13.82 1.66
N GLY A 323 2.81 14.22 0.39
CA GLY A 323 2.86 13.29 -0.72
C GLY A 323 3.42 13.94 -1.98
N LEU A 324 3.34 13.20 -3.08
CA LEU A 324 3.84 13.58 -4.39
C LEU A 324 2.70 13.56 -5.41
N TYR A 325 2.40 14.72 -5.99
CA TYR A 325 1.59 14.83 -7.19
C TYR A 325 2.50 14.88 -8.42
N LEU A 326 2.04 14.29 -9.51
CA LEU A 326 2.65 14.44 -10.81
C LEU A 326 1.79 15.43 -11.60
N ILE A 327 2.43 16.43 -12.20
CA ILE A 327 1.76 17.47 -12.98
C ILE A 327 2.09 17.23 -14.45
N ASP A 328 1.07 17.11 -15.29
CA ASP A 328 1.25 16.80 -16.70
C ASP A 328 1.76 18.02 -17.49
N GLU A 329 2.34 17.81 -18.68
CA GLU A 329 2.85 18.92 -19.52
C GLU A 329 1.77 19.82 -20.13
N ASN A 330 0.51 19.36 -20.12
CA ASN A 330 -0.60 20.00 -20.82
C ASN A 330 -1.64 20.68 -19.91
N GLU A 331 -1.35 20.83 -18.61
CA GLU A 331 -2.20 21.58 -17.65
C GLU A 331 -1.93 23.10 -17.63
#